data_AF-A0A7V9PWZ2-F1
#
_entry.id   AF-A0A7V9PWZ2-F1
#
_cell.length_a   1.000
_cell.length_b   1.000
_cell.length_c   1.000
_cell.angle_alpha   90.00
_cell.angle_beta   90.00
_cell.angle_gamma   90.00
#
_symmetry.space_group_name_H-M   'P 1'
#
loop_
_entity.id
_entity.type
_entity.pdbx_description
1 polymer ?
#
loop_
_entity_poly.entity_id
_entity_poly.type
_entity_poly.pdbx_seq_one_letter_code
_entity_poly.pdbx_strand_id
1 'polypeptide(L)'
;MAIAPPPSYLADLNEAQREAVLTTEGPLLVVAGAGSGKTRVLTYRVAHLIHACGVKPNEILAITFTNKAAGEMRERLQAMLGVTARAIWILTFHAACGRILRREAERLGYRSTFTIYDDQDQVRLTKACLEELGKDPKRFSPRGIHHQISQAKNQLVSPETYLSRVASFWDQTVAETYELYQRRLHASNAVDFDDLIMLTVEVLERFPDALARWQKAFRYILVDEYQDTNHAQYRLLQLLGGEHRNVCAVGDPDQCLVAGTMITMADGTKRSIERVRASDAVLSCYGSGTFGPARVTQVHRSSRRAGVAISTASGRTIVSTREHVHFAGFPELETDADSKDGERELVVTLCGGSPGSGLHRVTVRGHDLDGVQGAENLGASADAASANGRTAVKPSDELSLGFSGARST
;
A
#
# COMPACT_ATOMS: atom_id res chain seq x y z
N MET A 1 -22.53 -31.01 -17.25
CA MET A 1 -22.77 -29.67 -17.83
C MET A 1 -21.55 -29.30 -18.67
N ALA A 2 -21.74 -28.68 -19.84
CA ALA A 2 -20.61 -28.21 -20.64
C ALA A 2 -19.91 -27.06 -19.90
N ILE A 3 -18.58 -27.12 -19.79
CA ILE A 3 -17.78 -26.01 -19.27
C ILE A 3 -17.86 -24.90 -20.33
N ALA A 4 -18.41 -23.75 -19.95
CA ALA A 4 -18.41 -22.58 -20.83
C ALA A 4 -16.96 -22.24 -21.22
N PRO A 5 -16.67 -21.87 -22.48
CA PRO A 5 -15.32 -21.49 -22.87
C PRO A 5 -14.82 -20.34 -21.97
N PRO A 6 -13.52 -20.29 -21.64
CA PRO A 6 -12.99 -19.21 -20.82
C PRO A 6 -13.37 -17.88 -21.48
N PRO A 7 -13.99 -16.94 -20.74
CA PRO A 7 -14.49 -15.70 -21.33
C PRO A 7 -13.32 -14.94 -21.98
N SER A 8 -13.57 -14.33 -23.14
CA SER A 8 -12.53 -13.95 -24.10
C SER A 8 -11.42 -13.06 -23.54
N TYR A 9 -11.70 -12.28 -22.50
CA TYR A 9 -10.71 -11.45 -21.80
C TYR A 9 -9.56 -12.26 -21.16
N LEU A 10 -9.69 -13.56 -20.91
CA LEU A 10 -8.58 -14.37 -20.39
C LEU A 10 -7.53 -14.72 -21.45
N ALA A 11 -7.85 -14.58 -22.74
CA ALA A 11 -6.93 -14.91 -23.84
C ALA A 11 -5.77 -13.91 -23.98
N ASP A 12 -5.96 -12.67 -23.55
CA ASP A 12 -4.95 -11.61 -23.69
C ASP A 12 -3.93 -11.58 -22.53
N LEU A 13 -4.02 -12.52 -21.58
CA LEU A 13 -3.13 -12.64 -20.41
C LEU A 13 -2.07 -13.71 -20.63
N ASN A 14 -0.85 -13.49 -20.12
CA ASN A 14 0.12 -14.59 -20.00
C ASN A 14 -0.28 -15.55 -18.87
N GLU A 15 0.33 -16.74 -18.82
CA GLU A 15 -0.11 -17.79 -17.88
C GLU A 15 -0.04 -17.37 -16.41
N ALA A 16 1.01 -16.66 -15.98
CA ALA A 16 1.14 -16.16 -14.61
C ALA A 16 0.09 -15.07 -14.28
N GLN A 17 -0.21 -14.18 -15.23
CA GLN A 17 -1.28 -13.19 -15.08
C GLN A 17 -2.66 -13.85 -15.01
N ARG A 18 -2.90 -14.86 -15.86
CA ARG A 18 -4.13 -15.65 -15.90
C ARG A 18 -4.32 -16.42 -14.59
N GLU A 19 -3.28 -17.06 -14.08
CA GLU A 19 -3.28 -17.76 -12.80
C GLU A 19 -3.59 -16.80 -11.63
N ALA A 20 -2.95 -15.63 -11.56
CA ALA A 20 -3.25 -14.61 -10.55
C ALA A 20 -4.69 -14.04 -10.66
N VAL A 21 -5.29 -14.06 -11.85
CA VAL A 21 -6.71 -13.69 -12.07
C VAL A 21 -7.67 -14.80 -11.62
N LEU A 22 -7.30 -16.08 -11.80
CA LEU A 22 -8.13 -17.25 -11.50
C LEU A 22 -8.06 -17.70 -10.02
N THR A 23 -6.99 -17.38 -9.29
CA THR A 23 -6.83 -17.74 -7.85
C THR A 23 -7.69 -16.85 -6.95
N THR A 24 -9.02 -17.01 -6.97
CA THR A 24 -9.95 -16.03 -6.36
C THR A 24 -10.00 -16.04 -4.83
N GLU A 25 -10.03 -17.23 -4.22
CA GLU A 25 -10.18 -17.38 -2.77
C GLU A 25 -8.84 -17.44 -2.03
N GLY A 26 -8.86 -17.03 -0.77
CA GLY A 26 -7.70 -16.97 0.11
C GLY A 26 -6.83 -15.71 -0.09
N PRO A 27 -5.79 -15.55 0.75
CA PRO A 27 -4.83 -14.46 0.61
C PRO A 27 -3.94 -14.72 -0.60
N LEU A 28 -3.83 -13.72 -1.48
CA LEU A 28 -2.98 -13.75 -2.66
C LEU A 28 -2.02 -12.55 -2.61
N LEU A 29 -0.73 -12.80 -2.78
CA LEU A 29 0.28 -11.77 -3.02
C LEU A 29 0.86 -12.00 -4.41
N VAL A 30 0.72 -11.04 -5.31
CA VAL A 30 1.33 -11.05 -6.64
C VAL A 30 2.58 -10.16 -6.61
N VAL A 31 3.74 -10.79 -6.53
CA VAL A 31 5.05 -10.12 -6.68
C VAL A 31 5.29 -9.92 -8.16
N ALA A 32 5.37 -8.67 -8.63
CA ALA A 32 5.54 -8.41 -10.06
C ALA A 32 6.23 -7.06 -10.36
N GLY A 33 7.33 -7.13 -11.12
CA GLY A 33 8.17 -5.99 -11.47
C GLY A 33 7.49 -4.87 -12.26
N ALA A 34 8.14 -3.71 -12.38
CA ALA A 34 7.68 -2.61 -13.21
C ALA A 34 7.36 -3.07 -14.66
N GLY A 35 6.22 -2.62 -15.20
CA GLY A 35 5.76 -2.99 -16.55
C GLY A 35 5.19 -4.41 -16.71
N SER A 36 5.21 -5.26 -15.67
CA SER A 36 4.65 -6.63 -15.66
C SER A 36 3.13 -6.72 -15.85
N GLY A 37 2.41 -5.59 -15.73
CA GLY A 37 0.96 -5.54 -15.79
C GLY A 37 0.23 -5.67 -14.45
N LYS A 38 0.85 -5.30 -13.31
CA LYS A 38 0.23 -5.23 -11.95
C LYS A 38 -1.26 -4.81 -11.97
N THR A 39 -1.52 -3.57 -12.38
CA THR A 39 -2.89 -3.02 -12.46
C THR A 39 -3.77 -3.76 -13.48
N ARG A 40 -3.20 -4.39 -14.52
CA ARG A 40 -3.96 -5.22 -15.48
C ARG A 40 -4.47 -6.49 -14.80
N VAL A 41 -3.64 -7.20 -14.05
CA VAL A 41 -4.03 -8.36 -13.24
C VAL A 41 -5.16 -7.99 -12.29
N LEU A 42 -5.03 -6.88 -11.55
CA LEU A 42 -6.09 -6.39 -10.66
C LEU A 42 -7.41 -6.14 -11.39
N THR A 43 -7.39 -5.40 -12.51
CA THR A 43 -8.63 -5.12 -13.27
C THR A 43 -9.27 -6.37 -13.86
N TYR A 44 -8.49 -7.32 -14.38
CA TYR A 44 -9.03 -8.55 -14.96
C TYR A 44 -9.53 -9.50 -13.86
N ARG A 45 -8.90 -9.50 -12.68
CA ARG A 45 -9.37 -10.23 -11.48
C ARG A 45 -10.73 -9.72 -11.02
N VAL A 46 -10.92 -8.40 -10.90
CA VAL A 46 -12.22 -7.81 -10.56
C VAL A 46 -13.29 -8.16 -11.60
N ALA A 47 -12.95 -8.10 -12.90
CA ALA A 47 -13.87 -8.51 -13.95
C ALA A 47 -14.21 -10.01 -13.89
N HIS A 48 -13.25 -10.87 -13.52
CA HIS A 48 -13.46 -12.30 -13.34
C HIS A 48 -14.37 -12.62 -12.14
N LEU A 49 -14.12 -11.99 -10.99
CA LEU A 49 -14.96 -12.12 -9.79
C LEU A 49 -16.43 -11.80 -10.09
N ILE A 50 -16.69 -10.74 -10.85
CA ILE A 50 -18.06 -10.33 -11.21
C ILE A 50 -18.67 -11.26 -12.28
N HIS A 51 -17.99 -11.48 -13.41
CA HIS A 51 -18.59 -12.19 -14.55
C HIS A 51 -18.60 -13.72 -14.41
N ALA A 52 -17.59 -14.31 -13.78
CA ALA A 52 -17.45 -15.78 -13.68
C ALA A 52 -17.84 -16.31 -12.30
N CYS A 53 -17.48 -15.59 -11.22
CA CYS A 53 -17.75 -16.03 -9.85
C CYS A 53 -19.07 -15.47 -9.28
N GLY A 54 -19.74 -14.54 -9.98
CA GLY A 54 -21.02 -13.97 -9.56
C GLY A 54 -20.95 -13.06 -8.33
N VAL A 55 -19.76 -12.55 -8.00
CA VAL A 55 -19.54 -11.64 -6.86
C VAL A 55 -20.24 -10.31 -7.12
N LYS A 56 -20.92 -9.74 -6.12
CA LYS A 56 -21.60 -8.46 -6.32
C LYS A 56 -20.56 -7.34 -6.38
N PRO A 57 -20.71 -6.32 -7.25
CA PRO A 57 -19.71 -5.26 -7.39
C PRO A 57 -19.44 -4.49 -6.09
N ASN A 58 -20.45 -4.34 -5.23
CA ASN A 58 -20.34 -3.67 -3.94
C ASN A 58 -19.70 -4.55 -2.83
N GLU A 59 -19.43 -5.83 -3.10
CA GLU A 59 -18.67 -6.74 -2.24
C GLU A 59 -17.15 -6.66 -2.50
N ILE A 60 -16.71 -5.76 -3.40
CA ILE A 60 -15.32 -5.60 -3.85
C ILE A 60 -14.79 -4.22 -3.47
N LEU A 61 -13.69 -4.22 -2.71
CA LEU A 61 -12.88 -3.04 -2.34
C LEU A 61 -11.53 -3.12 -3.05
N ALA A 62 -11.25 -2.18 -3.95
CA ALA A 62 -9.97 -2.04 -4.64
C ALA A 62 -9.27 -0.75 -4.19
N ILE A 63 -8.11 -0.89 -3.56
CA ILE A 63 -7.33 0.18 -2.96
C ILE A 63 -6.09 0.46 -3.81
N THR A 64 -5.82 1.74 -4.07
CA THR A 64 -4.59 2.21 -4.73
C THR A 64 -3.94 3.34 -3.93
N PHE A 65 -2.65 3.60 -4.12
CA PHE A 65 -1.96 4.68 -3.40
C PHE A 65 -2.37 6.09 -3.85
N THR A 66 -2.58 6.31 -5.16
CA THR A 66 -2.87 7.63 -5.70
C THR A 66 -4.30 7.74 -6.24
N ASN A 67 -4.85 8.96 -6.22
CA ASN A 67 -6.14 9.26 -6.87
C ASN A 67 -6.08 9.03 -8.39
N LYS A 68 -4.90 9.22 -9.01
CA LYS A 68 -4.65 8.93 -10.42
C LYS A 68 -4.81 7.44 -10.72
N ALA A 69 -4.17 6.57 -9.93
CA ALA A 69 -4.29 5.11 -10.07
C ALA A 69 -5.73 4.62 -9.86
N ALA A 70 -6.44 5.17 -8.87
CA ALA A 70 -7.87 4.88 -8.67
C ALA A 70 -8.74 5.33 -9.87
N GLY A 71 -8.37 6.44 -10.52
CA GLY A 71 -8.99 6.92 -11.76
C GLY A 71 -8.76 5.96 -12.92
N GLU A 72 -7.50 5.65 -13.24
CA GLU A 72 -7.12 4.75 -14.34
C GLU A 72 -7.70 3.34 -14.15
N MET A 73 -7.68 2.80 -12.93
CA MET A 73 -8.28 1.49 -12.62
C MET A 73 -9.81 1.50 -12.83
N ARG A 74 -10.47 2.60 -12.45
CA ARG A 74 -11.91 2.81 -12.67
C ARG A 74 -12.26 2.92 -14.15
N GLU A 75 -11.50 3.65 -14.95
CA GLU A 75 -11.71 3.76 -16.40
C GLU A 75 -11.57 2.40 -17.08
N ARG A 76 -10.53 1.63 -16.75
CA ARG A 76 -10.33 0.27 -17.27
C ARG A 76 -11.49 -0.66 -16.88
N LEU A 77 -11.95 -0.61 -15.63
CA LEU A 77 -13.10 -1.41 -15.19
C LEU A 77 -14.42 -0.95 -15.80
N GLN A 78 -14.61 0.34 -16.07
CA GLN A 78 -15.77 0.84 -16.81
C GLN A 78 -15.77 0.36 -18.27
N ALA A 79 -14.60 0.26 -18.92
CA ALA A 79 -14.50 -0.32 -20.25
C ALA A 79 -14.82 -1.82 -20.28
N MET A 80 -14.49 -2.57 -19.22
CA MET A 80 -14.74 -4.02 -19.13
C MET A 80 -16.14 -4.40 -18.60
N LEU A 81 -16.75 -3.56 -17.75
CA LEU A 81 -17.97 -3.88 -16.98
C LEU A 81 -19.11 -2.87 -17.19
N GLY A 82 -18.88 -1.79 -17.94
CA GLY A 82 -19.86 -0.74 -18.17
C GLY A 82 -20.33 -0.08 -16.87
N VAL A 83 -21.66 0.09 -16.75
CA VAL A 83 -22.30 0.74 -15.58
C VAL A 83 -22.04 0.02 -14.26
N THR A 84 -21.81 -1.29 -14.29
CA THR A 84 -21.57 -2.16 -13.13
C THR A 84 -20.34 -1.72 -12.33
N ALA A 85 -19.31 -1.18 -12.99
CA ALA A 85 -18.09 -0.68 -12.34
C ALA A 85 -18.34 0.47 -11.34
N ARG A 86 -19.48 1.19 -11.45
CA ARG A 86 -19.81 2.31 -10.54
C ARG A 86 -20.13 1.88 -9.11
N ALA A 87 -20.52 0.62 -8.91
CA ALA A 87 -20.83 0.07 -7.59
C ALA A 87 -19.60 -0.48 -6.84
N ILE A 88 -18.46 -0.62 -7.53
CA ILE A 88 -17.19 -1.09 -6.96
C ILE A 88 -16.52 0.03 -6.17
N TRP A 89 -15.97 -0.29 -4.99
CA TRP A 89 -15.21 0.67 -4.19
C TRP A 89 -13.76 0.75 -4.71
N ILE A 90 -13.52 1.56 -5.73
CA ILE A 90 -12.18 1.83 -6.29
C ILE A 90 -11.65 3.15 -5.70
N LEU A 91 -10.84 3.09 -4.65
CA LEU A 91 -10.52 4.24 -3.79
C LEU A 91 -9.04 4.25 -3.37
N THR A 92 -8.57 5.36 -2.81
CA THR A 92 -7.34 5.35 -1.99
C THR A 92 -7.66 4.93 -0.56
N PHE A 93 -6.64 4.55 0.23
CA PHE A 93 -6.79 4.25 1.66
C PHE A 93 -7.57 5.36 2.38
N HIS A 94 -7.12 6.61 2.24
CA HIS A 94 -7.76 7.79 2.82
C HIS A 94 -9.22 7.97 2.38
N ALA A 95 -9.54 7.76 1.09
CA ALA A 95 -10.90 7.91 0.59
C ALA A 95 -11.84 6.77 1.06
N ALA A 96 -11.32 5.54 1.20
CA ALA A 96 -12.06 4.43 1.79
C ALA A 96 -12.33 4.67 3.28
N CYS A 97 -11.29 5.01 4.04
CA CYS A 97 -11.36 5.35 5.47
C CYS A 97 -12.32 6.51 5.73
N GLY A 98 -12.19 7.61 4.99
CA GLY A 98 -13.11 8.73 5.09
C GLY A 98 -14.57 8.31 4.89
N ARG A 99 -14.86 7.47 3.87
CA ARG A 99 -16.22 6.98 3.62
C ARG A 99 -16.74 6.01 4.69
N ILE A 100 -15.86 5.27 5.37
CA ILE A 100 -16.19 4.46 6.55
C ILE A 100 -16.49 5.37 7.75
N LEU A 101 -15.59 6.30 8.07
CA LEU A 101 -15.76 7.25 9.17
C LEU A 101 -17.02 8.12 9.02
N ARG A 102 -17.42 8.54 7.81
CA ARG A 102 -18.72 9.24 7.60
C ARG A 102 -19.93 8.46 8.15
N ARG A 103 -19.81 7.15 8.42
CA ARG A 103 -20.85 6.29 9.00
C ARG A 103 -20.59 5.83 10.43
N GLU A 104 -19.32 5.75 10.87
CA GLU A 104 -18.96 5.22 12.20
C GLU A 104 -18.42 6.29 13.17
N ALA A 105 -18.05 7.49 12.70
CA ALA A 105 -17.37 8.53 13.50
C ALA A 105 -18.13 8.97 14.76
N GLU A 106 -19.47 8.88 14.75
CA GLU A 106 -20.32 9.21 15.90
C GLU A 106 -20.06 8.29 17.11
N ARG A 107 -19.55 7.08 16.89
CA ARG A 107 -19.09 6.17 17.96
C ARG A 107 -17.83 6.66 18.68
N LEU A 108 -17.04 7.50 18.02
CA LEU A 108 -15.82 8.11 18.55
C LEU A 108 -16.05 9.55 19.05
N GLY A 109 -17.30 10.04 19.10
CA GLY A 109 -17.62 11.41 19.54
C GLY A 109 -17.53 12.49 18.46
N TYR A 110 -17.13 12.14 17.24
CA TYR A 110 -17.11 13.02 16.08
C TYR A 110 -18.47 13.06 15.38
N ARG A 111 -18.85 14.19 14.80
CA ARG A 111 -20.02 14.27 13.91
C ARG A 111 -19.63 13.73 12.53
N SER A 112 -20.56 13.03 11.87
CA SER A 112 -20.43 12.56 10.49
C SER A 112 -20.07 13.67 9.47
N THR A 113 -20.24 14.96 9.80
CA THR A 113 -19.88 16.14 9.00
C THR A 113 -18.47 16.72 9.26
N PHE A 114 -17.54 15.97 9.85
CA PHE A 114 -16.16 16.43 10.12
C PHE A 114 -15.41 17.05 8.92
N THR A 115 -14.56 18.04 9.18
CA THR A 115 -13.66 18.64 8.19
C THR A 115 -12.35 17.85 8.11
N ILE A 116 -11.76 17.73 6.91
CA ILE A 116 -10.42 17.13 6.74
C ILE A 116 -9.42 18.28 6.60
N TYR A 117 -8.43 18.36 7.47
CA TYR A 117 -7.40 19.40 7.45
C TYR A 117 -6.25 19.02 6.50
N ASP A 118 -5.84 19.98 5.66
CA ASP A 118 -4.67 19.83 4.78
C ASP A 118 -3.35 20.10 5.52
N ASP A 119 -2.23 19.85 4.85
CA ASP A 119 -0.87 20.05 5.39
C ASP A 119 -0.63 21.48 5.92
N GLN A 120 -1.30 22.50 5.36
CA GLN A 120 -1.15 23.87 5.83
C GLN A 120 -1.93 24.07 7.13
N ASP A 121 -3.17 23.58 7.21
CA ASP A 121 -4.01 23.66 8.40
C ASP A 121 -3.45 22.84 9.56
N GLN A 122 -2.92 21.65 9.28
CA GLN A 122 -2.17 20.82 10.23
C GLN A 122 -0.97 21.57 10.83
N VAL A 123 -0.14 22.20 9.99
CA VAL A 123 1.04 22.96 10.43
C VAL A 123 0.65 24.26 11.16
N ARG A 124 -0.42 24.94 10.74
CA ARG A 124 -1.00 26.10 11.45
C ARG A 124 -1.48 25.71 12.84
N LEU A 125 -2.25 24.62 12.96
CA LEU A 125 -2.75 24.14 14.24
C LEU A 125 -1.62 23.69 15.16
N THR A 126 -0.63 22.97 14.62
CA THR A 126 0.57 22.57 15.38
C THR A 126 1.31 23.79 15.93
N LYS A 127 1.46 24.86 15.12
CA LYS A 127 2.06 26.12 15.58
C LYS A 127 1.27 26.75 16.73
N ALA A 128 -0.05 26.84 16.60
CA ALA A 128 -0.92 27.39 17.65
C ALA A 128 -0.81 26.59 18.96
N CYS A 129 -0.73 25.26 18.88
CA CYS A 129 -0.54 24.40 20.06
C CYS A 129 0.83 24.64 20.73
N LEU A 130 1.91 24.82 19.97
CA LEU A 130 3.23 25.16 20.51
C LEU A 130 3.24 26.52 21.22
N GLU A 131 2.61 27.54 20.60
CA GLU A 131 2.49 28.88 21.17
C GLU A 131 1.68 28.88 22.49
N GLU A 132 0.60 28.09 22.56
CA GLU A 132 -0.23 27.90 23.76
C GLU A 132 0.50 27.16 24.89
N LEU A 133 1.34 26.18 24.56
CA LEU A 133 2.20 25.44 25.51
C LEU A 133 3.46 26.23 25.92
N GLY A 134 3.61 27.48 25.49
CA GLY A 134 4.77 28.32 25.78
C GLY A 134 6.08 27.84 25.15
N LYS A 135 6.01 27.03 24.09
CA LYS A 135 7.16 26.44 23.38
C LYS A 135 7.55 27.34 22.21
N ASP A 136 8.79 27.83 22.17
CA ASP A 136 9.28 28.69 21.08
C ASP A 136 9.26 27.96 19.72
N PRO A 137 8.46 28.40 18.72
CA PRO A 137 8.41 27.77 17.40
C PRO A 137 9.72 27.88 16.60
N LYS A 138 10.67 28.74 17.00
CA LYS A 138 12.02 28.80 16.42
C LYS A 138 12.89 27.64 16.89
N ARG A 139 12.72 27.19 18.14
CA ARG A 139 13.39 26.02 18.71
C ARG A 139 12.69 24.72 18.33
N PHE A 140 11.36 24.75 18.26
CA PHE A 140 10.51 23.61 17.92
C PHE A 140 9.74 23.91 16.64
N SER A 141 10.34 23.62 15.48
CA SER A 141 9.68 23.95 14.20
C SER A 141 8.33 23.22 14.07
N PRO A 142 7.21 23.91 13.78
CA PRO A 142 5.89 23.27 13.72
C PRO A 142 5.81 22.12 12.72
N ARG A 143 6.50 22.22 11.58
CA ARG A 143 6.63 21.13 10.60
C ARG A 143 7.35 19.91 11.16
N GLY A 144 8.43 20.11 11.92
CA GLY A 144 9.19 19.02 12.54
C GLY A 144 8.40 18.30 13.64
N ILE A 145 7.63 19.05 14.44
CA ILE A 145 6.73 18.47 15.45
C ILE A 145 5.57 17.72 14.77
N HIS A 146 4.92 18.32 13.78
CA HIS A 146 3.84 17.65 13.03
C HIS A 146 4.33 16.37 12.34
N HIS A 147 5.54 16.36 11.78
CA HIS A 147 6.12 15.15 11.19
C HIS A 147 6.27 14.01 12.22
N GLN A 148 6.66 14.30 13.47
CA GLN A 148 6.71 13.28 14.53
C GLN A 148 5.33 12.78 14.93
N ILE A 149 4.32 13.66 14.99
CA ILE A 149 2.91 13.29 15.21
C ILE A 149 2.42 12.37 14.08
N SER A 150 2.67 12.73 12.83
CA SER A 150 2.33 11.91 11.65
C SER A 150 3.00 10.53 11.68
N GLN A 151 4.29 10.45 12.06
CA GLN A 151 4.98 9.17 12.24
C GLN A 151 4.36 8.32 13.37
N ALA A 152 3.93 8.94 14.47
CA ALA A 152 3.24 8.26 15.55
C ALA A 152 1.89 7.68 15.08
N LYS A 153 1.06 8.49 14.40
CA LYS A 153 -0.25 8.06 13.86
C LYS A 153 -0.13 6.92 12.84
N ASN A 154 0.86 7.00 11.94
CA ASN A 154 1.15 5.93 10.97
C ASN A 154 1.66 4.62 11.60
N GLN A 155 2.04 4.64 12.88
CA GLN A 155 2.34 3.48 13.72
C GLN A 155 1.24 3.14 14.73
N LEU A 156 0.05 3.76 14.61
CA LEU A 156 -1.09 3.62 15.53
C LEU A 156 -0.76 3.98 17.00
N VAL A 157 0.17 4.91 17.22
CA VAL A 157 0.57 5.36 18.55
C VAL A 157 -0.30 6.53 18.98
N SER A 158 -1.15 6.31 19.98
CA SER A 158 -1.98 7.36 20.60
C SER A 158 -1.15 8.40 21.36
N PRO A 159 -1.69 9.61 21.66
CA PRO A 159 -0.98 10.61 22.47
C PRO A 159 -0.50 10.07 23.83
N GLU A 160 -1.34 9.29 24.51
CA GLU A 160 -1.05 8.67 25.81
C GLU A 160 0.06 7.62 25.66
N THR A 161 0.00 6.83 24.60
CA THR A 161 1.01 5.81 24.29
C THR A 161 2.34 6.48 23.92
N TYR A 162 2.32 7.60 23.20
CA TYR A 162 3.52 8.38 22.86
C TYR A 162 4.16 8.98 24.12
N LEU A 163 3.35 9.55 25.02
CA LEU A 163 3.81 10.11 26.30
C LEU A 163 4.53 9.06 27.15
N SER A 164 4.08 7.80 27.16
CA SER A 164 4.76 6.71 27.89
C SER A 164 6.13 6.31 27.31
N ARG A 165 6.47 6.74 26.09
CA ARG A 165 7.72 6.42 25.38
C ARG A 165 8.74 7.57 25.38
N VAL A 166 8.45 8.67 26.06
CA VAL A 166 9.30 9.87 26.10
C VAL A 166 10.67 9.56 26.71
N ALA A 167 11.73 9.77 25.93
CA ALA A 167 13.12 9.58 26.35
C ALA A 167 13.93 10.90 26.42
N SER A 168 13.42 11.98 25.82
CA SER A 168 14.10 13.27 25.76
C SER A 168 13.14 14.46 25.92
N PHE A 169 13.71 15.64 26.19
CA PHE A 169 12.97 16.91 26.24
C PHE A 169 12.30 17.28 24.90
N TRP A 170 12.83 16.78 23.78
CA TRP A 170 12.20 16.92 22.47
C TRP A 170 10.92 16.06 22.41
N ASP A 171 11.03 14.78 22.77
CA ASP A 171 9.89 13.85 22.74
C ASP A 171 8.79 14.29 23.71
N GLN A 172 9.14 14.82 24.88
CA GLN A 172 8.19 15.42 25.82
C GLN A 172 7.42 16.58 25.17
N THR A 173 8.12 17.45 24.44
CA THR A 173 7.48 18.58 23.74
C THR A 173 6.59 18.10 22.60
N VAL A 174 6.97 17.03 21.88
CA VAL A 174 6.10 16.38 20.89
C VAL A 174 4.85 15.78 21.56
N ALA A 175 4.99 15.06 22.67
CA ALA A 175 3.89 14.43 23.40
C ALA A 175 2.84 15.44 23.87
N GLU A 176 3.29 16.49 24.58
CA GLU A 176 2.43 17.59 25.07
C GLU A 176 1.72 18.30 23.90
N THR A 177 2.43 18.53 22.78
CA THR A 177 1.85 19.15 21.58
C THR A 177 0.84 18.22 20.90
N TYR A 178 1.12 16.92 20.83
CA TYR A 178 0.23 15.93 20.20
C TYR A 178 -1.10 15.81 20.97
N GLU A 179 -1.06 15.73 22.30
CA GLU A 179 -2.25 15.68 23.14
C GLU A 179 -3.13 16.94 22.95
N LEU A 180 -2.52 18.13 22.95
CA LEU A 180 -3.24 19.38 22.70
C LEU A 180 -3.79 19.46 21.27
N TYR A 181 -2.98 19.08 20.28
CA TYR A 181 -3.35 19.06 18.86
C TYR A 181 -4.56 18.15 18.61
N GLN A 182 -4.56 16.92 19.14
CA GLN A 182 -5.67 15.99 18.93
C GLN A 182 -6.95 16.46 19.63
N ARG A 183 -6.86 17.04 20.84
CA ARG A 183 -8.00 17.70 21.50
C ARG A 183 -8.57 18.84 20.67
N ARG A 184 -7.71 19.66 20.04
CA ARG A 184 -8.13 20.79 19.21
C ARG A 184 -8.79 20.34 17.90
N LEU A 185 -8.29 19.29 17.26
CA LEU A 185 -8.96 18.65 16.12
C LEU A 185 -10.35 18.13 16.50
N HIS A 186 -10.45 17.32 17.55
CA HIS A 186 -11.73 16.78 18.03
C HIS A 186 -12.73 17.89 18.39
N ALA A 187 -12.31 18.91 19.16
CA ALA A 187 -13.17 20.04 19.51
C ALA A 187 -13.65 20.85 18.29
N SER A 188 -12.83 20.93 17.24
CA SER A 188 -13.18 21.56 15.96
C SER A 188 -14.05 20.67 15.08
N ASN A 189 -14.31 19.41 15.48
CA ASN A 189 -14.89 18.37 14.64
C ASN A 189 -14.12 18.22 13.32
N ALA A 190 -12.80 18.13 13.43
CA ALA A 190 -11.86 18.00 12.34
C ALA A 190 -10.97 16.76 12.52
N VAL A 191 -10.46 16.24 11.41
CA VAL A 191 -9.48 15.14 11.35
C VAL A 191 -8.40 15.53 10.35
N ASP A 192 -7.17 15.06 10.52
CA ASP A 192 -6.14 15.15 9.49
C ASP A 192 -6.09 13.89 8.60
N PHE A 193 -5.15 13.83 7.66
CA PHE A 193 -5.02 12.69 6.75
C PHE A 193 -4.67 11.39 7.48
N ASP A 194 -3.77 11.44 8.47
CA ASP A 194 -3.36 10.26 9.22
C ASP A 194 -4.49 9.76 10.14
N ASP A 195 -5.27 10.68 10.74
CA ASP A 195 -6.47 10.37 11.52
C ASP A 195 -7.51 9.58 10.72
N LEU A 196 -7.64 9.81 9.40
CA LEU A 196 -8.58 9.02 8.60
C LEU A 196 -8.30 7.52 8.77
N ILE A 197 -7.03 7.11 8.71
CA ILE A 197 -6.65 5.71 8.84
C ILE A 197 -6.68 5.30 10.31
N MET A 198 -6.06 6.08 11.20
CA MET A 198 -5.94 5.74 12.63
C MET A 198 -7.30 5.61 13.32
N LEU A 199 -8.21 6.57 13.14
CA LEU A 199 -9.57 6.51 13.71
C LEU A 199 -10.43 5.43 13.05
N THR A 200 -10.17 5.07 11.78
CA THR A 200 -10.85 3.93 11.15
C THR A 200 -10.40 2.62 11.78
N VAL A 201 -9.10 2.45 12.05
CA VAL A 201 -8.61 1.27 12.80
C VAL A 201 -9.21 1.27 14.20
N GLU A 202 -9.16 2.39 14.92
CA GLU A 202 -9.67 2.51 16.29
C GLU A 202 -11.17 2.16 16.39
N VAL A 203 -12.02 2.66 15.48
CA VAL A 203 -13.47 2.35 15.51
C VAL A 203 -13.76 0.89 15.16
N LEU A 204 -12.95 0.27 14.30
CA LEU A 204 -13.11 -1.15 13.93
C LEU A 204 -12.63 -2.08 15.05
N GLU A 205 -11.59 -1.71 15.80
CA GLU A 205 -11.11 -2.48 16.96
C GLU A 205 -12.02 -2.32 18.18
N ARG A 206 -12.50 -1.11 18.46
CA ARG A 206 -13.36 -0.82 19.62
C ARG A 206 -14.81 -1.29 19.48
N PHE A 207 -15.32 -1.41 18.25
CA PHE A 207 -16.74 -1.71 17.99
C PHE A 207 -16.89 -2.90 17.02
N PRO A 208 -16.96 -4.14 17.54
CA PRO A 208 -17.08 -5.35 16.72
C PRO A 208 -18.29 -5.37 15.77
N ASP A 209 -19.38 -4.67 16.11
CA ASP A 209 -20.56 -4.54 15.24
C ASP A 209 -20.31 -3.62 14.03
N ALA A 210 -19.42 -2.62 14.17
CA ALA A 210 -18.92 -1.85 13.04
C ALA A 210 -17.99 -2.71 12.18
N LEU A 211 -17.07 -3.47 12.79
CA LEU A 211 -16.17 -4.37 12.07
C LEU A 211 -16.92 -5.41 11.23
N ALA A 212 -17.83 -6.16 11.84
CA ALA A 212 -18.63 -7.19 11.16
C ALA A 212 -19.48 -6.62 10.01
N ARG A 213 -19.95 -5.37 10.12
CA ARG A 213 -20.66 -4.67 9.04
C ARG A 213 -19.77 -4.47 7.81
N TRP A 214 -18.50 -4.11 8.01
CA TRP A 214 -17.58 -3.81 6.91
C TRP A 214 -16.88 -5.06 6.35
N GLN A 215 -16.59 -6.07 7.19
CA GLN A 215 -16.12 -7.38 6.74
C GLN A 215 -17.16 -8.04 5.81
N LYS A 216 -18.41 -8.16 6.27
CA LYS A 216 -19.54 -8.64 5.46
C LYS A 216 -19.80 -7.80 4.19
N ALA A 217 -19.44 -6.52 4.20
CA ALA A 217 -19.57 -5.65 3.03
C ALA A 217 -18.42 -5.80 2.03
N PHE A 218 -17.25 -6.29 2.43
CA PHE A 218 -16.06 -6.39 1.59
C PHE A 218 -15.55 -7.84 1.54
N ARG A 219 -16.23 -8.66 0.73
CA ARG A 219 -15.83 -10.06 0.51
C ARG A 219 -14.49 -10.19 -0.20
N TYR A 220 -14.12 -9.26 -1.07
CA TYR A 220 -12.81 -9.25 -1.73
C TYR A 220 -12.14 -7.90 -1.57
N ILE A 221 -10.90 -7.92 -1.09
CA ILE A 221 -10.06 -6.72 -0.95
C ILE A 221 -8.88 -6.87 -1.90
N LEU A 222 -8.64 -5.85 -2.72
CA LEU A 222 -7.53 -5.77 -3.65
C LEU A 222 -6.68 -4.55 -3.33
N VAL A 223 -5.36 -4.68 -3.37
CA VAL A 223 -4.43 -3.58 -3.05
C VAL A 223 -3.35 -3.51 -4.13
N ASP A 224 -3.25 -2.37 -4.81
CA ASP A 224 -2.15 -2.05 -5.74
C ASP A 224 -1.02 -1.32 -4.98
N GLU A 225 0.21 -1.46 -5.46
CA GLU A 225 1.43 -0.89 -4.87
C GLU A 225 1.63 -1.20 -3.37
N TYR A 226 1.40 -2.46 -2.99
CA TYR A 226 1.43 -2.92 -1.59
C TYR A 226 2.75 -2.64 -0.86
N GLN A 227 3.88 -2.56 -1.55
CA GLN A 227 5.18 -2.24 -0.94
C GLN A 227 5.22 -0.90 -0.20
N ASP A 228 4.34 0.04 -0.57
CA ASP A 228 4.27 1.38 0.03
C ASP A 228 3.38 1.42 1.30
N THR A 229 2.83 0.27 1.75
CA THR A 229 1.91 0.22 2.90
C THR A 229 2.59 0.38 4.25
N ASN A 230 2.11 1.35 5.05
CA ASN A 230 2.56 1.55 6.42
C ASN A 230 1.82 0.65 7.43
N HIS A 231 2.21 0.70 8.72
CA HIS A 231 1.64 -0.16 9.76
C HIS A 231 0.14 0.08 10.00
N ALA A 232 -0.32 1.34 10.00
CA ALA A 232 -1.75 1.66 10.14
C ALA A 232 -2.58 1.14 8.97
N GLN A 233 -2.09 1.30 7.74
CA GLN A 233 -2.71 0.77 6.51
C GLN A 233 -2.73 -0.76 6.50
N TYR A 234 -1.62 -1.39 6.92
CA TYR A 234 -1.53 -2.83 7.09
C TYR A 234 -2.60 -3.32 8.06
N ARG A 235 -2.67 -2.77 9.28
CA ARG A 235 -3.64 -3.17 10.30
C ARG A 235 -5.09 -3.02 9.84
N LEU A 236 -5.41 -1.94 9.12
CA LEU A 236 -6.72 -1.75 8.50
C LEU A 236 -7.09 -2.91 7.55
N LEU A 237 -6.17 -3.34 6.68
CA LEU A 237 -6.40 -4.46 5.77
C LEU A 237 -6.62 -5.77 6.52
N GLN A 238 -5.98 -5.96 7.68
CA GLN A 238 -6.19 -7.15 8.50
C GLN A 238 -7.59 -7.20 9.10
N LEU A 239 -8.05 -6.07 9.65
CA LEU A 239 -9.38 -5.95 10.22
C LEU A 239 -10.43 -6.19 9.14
N LEU A 240 -10.39 -5.45 8.03
CA LEU A 240 -11.36 -5.60 6.95
C LEU A 240 -11.29 -6.97 6.27
N GLY A 241 -10.10 -7.56 6.13
CA GLY A 241 -9.89 -8.87 5.51
C GLY A 241 -10.10 -10.07 6.44
N GLY A 242 -10.34 -9.86 7.74
CA GLY A 242 -10.30 -10.92 8.75
C GLY A 242 -11.33 -12.05 8.54
N GLU A 243 -12.58 -11.71 8.20
CA GLU A 243 -13.67 -12.70 8.03
C GLU A 243 -13.45 -13.59 6.79
N HIS A 244 -13.25 -12.98 5.62
CA HIS A 244 -13.23 -13.71 4.36
C HIS A 244 -11.83 -14.12 3.89
N ARG A 245 -10.77 -13.47 4.39
CA ARG A 245 -9.35 -13.69 4.05
C ARG A 245 -8.98 -13.57 2.56
N ASN A 246 -9.92 -13.16 1.72
CA ASN A 246 -9.77 -12.95 0.28
C ASN A 246 -9.11 -11.59 -0.03
N VAL A 247 -7.88 -11.41 0.45
CA VAL A 247 -7.06 -10.21 0.24
C VAL A 247 -6.03 -10.47 -0.87
N CYS A 248 -6.11 -9.72 -1.96
CA CYS A 248 -5.19 -9.77 -3.10
C CYS A 248 -4.30 -8.54 -3.11
N ALA A 249 -3.08 -8.66 -2.61
CA ALA A 249 -2.05 -7.63 -2.68
C ALA A 249 -1.21 -7.79 -3.96
N VAL A 250 -0.85 -6.68 -4.59
CA VAL A 250 0.07 -6.63 -5.73
C VAL A 250 1.15 -5.60 -5.43
N GLY A 251 2.42 -5.96 -5.66
CA GLY A 251 3.53 -5.08 -5.34
C GLY A 251 4.83 -5.47 -6.04
N ASP A 252 5.77 -4.55 -6.03
CA ASP A 252 7.10 -4.72 -6.61
C ASP A 252 8.19 -4.47 -5.54
N PRO A 253 8.88 -5.53 -5.06
CA PRO A 253 9.95 -5.37 -4.09
C PRO A 253 11.15 -4.60 -4.65
N ASP A 254 11.36 -4.61 -5.97
CA ASP A 254 12.49 -3.93 -6.63
C ASP A 254 12.19 -2.43 -6.85
N GLN A 255 10.95 -1.98 -6.64
CA GLN A 255 10.62 -0.54 -6.52
C GLN A 255 11.04 0.05 -5.17
N CYS A 256 11.37 -0.79 -4.17
CA CYS A 256 12.23 -0.40 -3.07
C CYS A 256 13.69 -0.50 -3.50
N LEU A 257 14.28 0.62 -3.89
CA LEU A 257 15.62 0.68 -4.43
C LEU A 257 16.63 0.54 -3.28
N VAL A 258 17.52 -0.46 -3.35
CA VAL A 258 18.54 -0.68 -2.32
C VAL A 258 19.57 0.45 -2.30
N ALA A 259 20.17 0.71 -1.14
CA ALA A 259 21.35 1.58 -1.05
C ALA A 259 22.43 1.19 -2.09
N GLY A 260 23.03 2.19 -2.72
CA GLY A 260 23.96 2.05 -3.85
C GLY A 260 23.30 2.10 -5.24
N THR A 261 21.97 2.02 -5.35
CA THR A 261 21.29 2.04 -6.67
C THR A 261 21.50 3.38 -7.38
N MET A 262 21.96 3.36 -8.63
CA MET A 262 22.23 4.55 -9.43
C MET A 262 21.01 4.94 -10.28
N ILE A 263 20.40 6.07 -9.96
CA ILE A 263 19.21 6.61 -10.59
C ILE A 263 19.61 7.55 -11.73
N THR A 264 19.01 7.36 -12.91
CA THR A 264 19.16 8.29 -14.03
C THR A 264 18.28 9.51 -13.79
N MET A 265 18.91 10.68 -13.71
CA MET A 265 18.26 11.97 -13.58
C MET A 265 17.69 12.44 -14.93
N ALA A 266 16.78 13.42 -14.92
CA ALA A 266 16.19 13.98 -16.14
C ALA A 266 17.19 14.63 -17.10
N ASP A 267 18.36 15.07 -16.60
CA ASP A 267 19.48 15.60 -17.38
C ASP A 267 20.42 14.50 -17.91
N GLY A 268 20.08 13.22 -17.72
CA GLY A 268 20.89 12.06 -18.12
C GLY A 268 22.03 11.72 -17.17
N THR A 269 22.31 12.54 -16.14
CA THR A 269 23.32 12.21 -15.13
C THR A 269 22.86 11.03 -14.28
N LYS A 270 23.80 10.26 -13.72
CA LYS A 270 23.49 9.20 -12.76
C LYS A 270 23.81 9.65 -11.34
N ARG A 271 22.85 9.51 -10.43
CA ARG A 271 22.93 9.92 -9.02
C ARG A 271 22.53 8.73 -8.15
N SER A 272 23.26 8.44 -7.08
CA SER A 272 22.88 7.37 -6.16
C SER A 272 21.55 7.70 -5.45
N ILE A 273 20.73 6.70 -5.14
CA ILE A 273 19.40 6.88 -4.58
C ILE A 273 19.40 7.66 -3.24
N GLU A 274 20.45 7.54 -2.42
CA GLU A 274 20.63 8.31 -1.18
C GLU A 274 20.77 9.82 -1.41
N ARG A 275 21.06 10.24 -2.65
CA ARG A 275 21.25 11.64 -3.06
C ARG A 275 20.05 12.19 -3.83
N VAL A 276 19.06 11.37 -4.19
CA VAL A 276 17.79 11.83 -4.77
C VAL A 276 16.96 12.52 -3.68
N ARG A 277 16.31 13.64 -4.02
CA ARG A 277 15.54 14.49 -3.11
C ARG A 277 14.15 14.74 -3.67
N ALA A 278 13.19 15.05 -2.79
CA ALA A 278 11.93 15.63 -3.23
C ALA A 278 12.21 16.91 -4.05
N SER A 279 11.41 17.12 -5.10
CA SER A 279 11.60 18.08 -6.19
C SER A 279 12.69 17.81 -7.22
N ASP A 280 13.58 16.81 -7.06
CA ASP A 280 14.48 16.40 -8.15
C ASP A 280 13.69 15.95 -9.39
N ALA A 281 14.23 16.16 -10.58
CA ALA A 281 13.69 15.59 -11.81
C ALA A 281 14.47 14.31 -12.16
N VAL A 282 13.79 13.16 -12.10
CA VAL A 282 14.32 11.85 -12.45
C VAL A 282 13.77 11.38 -13.79
N LEU A 283 14.52 10.52 -14.49
CA LEU A 283 14.05 9.92 -15.72
C LEU A 283 13.15 8.72 -15.38
N SER A 284 11.84 8.87 -15.57
CA SER A 284 10.83 7.85 -15.24
C SER A 284 10.14 7.30 -16.49
N CYS A 285 9.64 6.07 -16.40
CA CYS A 285 8.90 5.40 -17.49
C CYS A 285 7.39 5.67 -17.36
N TYR A 286 6.76 6.14 -18.44
CA TYR A 286 5.36 6.58 -18.44
C TYR A 286 4.36 5.43 -18.72
N GLY A 287 4.77 4.18 -18.51
CA GLY A 287 3.97 2.98 -18.81
C GLY A 287 3.81 2.66 -20.30
N SER A 288 4.08 3.63 -21.17
CA SER A 288 4.11 3.54 -22.64
C SER A 288 5.44 3.04 -23.23
N GLY A 289 6.44 2.77 -22.38
CA GLY A 289 7.81 2.47 -22.80
C GLY A 289 8.64 3.70 -23.20
N THR A 290 8.06 4.91 -23.11
CA THR A 290 8.80 6.17 -23.21
C THR A 290 9.28 6.63 -21.84
N PHE A 291 10.52 7.10 -21.80
CA PHE A 291 11.13 7.73 -20.64
C PHE A 291 10.95 9.25 -20.73
N GLY A 292 10.67 9.89 -19.60
CA GLY A 292 10.51 11.34 -19.51
C GLY A 292 10.89 11.89 -18.14
N PRO A 293 11.06 13.22 -18.03
CA PRO A 293 11.34 13.87 -16.75
C PRO A 293 10.12 13.84 -15.84
N ALA A 294 10.17 13.05 -14.77
CA ALA A 294 9.17 13.06 -13.70
C ALA A 294 9.75 13.75 -12.46
N ARG A 295 8.95 14.58 -11.80
CA ARG A 295 9.37 15.25 -10.56
C ARG A 295 9.17 14.32 -9.39
N VAL A 296 10.23 14.04 -8.63
CA VAL A 296 10.15 13.32 -7.36
C VAL A 296 9.29 14.13 -6.40
N THR A 297 8.15 13.58 -5.98
CA THR A 297 7.24 14.22 -5.03
C THR A 297 7.69 13.99 -3.60
N GLN A 298 8.12 12.76 -3.30
CA GLN A 298 8.51 12.33 -1.95
C GLN A 298 9.64 11.30 -2.01
N VAL A 299 10.52 11.32 -1.02
CA VAL A 299 11.59 10.33 -0.82
C VAL A 299 11.40 9.68 0.55
N HIS A 300 11.48 8.36 0.59
CA HIS A 300 11.31 7.54 1.78
C HIS A 300 12.60 6.75 2.03
N ARG A 301 12.94 6.55 3.30
CA ARG A 301 14.05 5.69 3.74
C ARG A 301 13.55 4.78 4.84
N SER A 302 13.69 3.48 4.66
CA SER A 302 13.44 2.50 5.71
C SER A 302 14.71 1.69 5.98
N SER A 303 15.13 1.70 7.24
CA SER A 303 16.14 0.78 7.77
C SER A 303 15.43 -0.15 8.75
N ARG A 304 15.45 -1.45 8.46
CA ARG A 304 14.86 -2.46 9.34
C ARG A 304 15.90 -3.52 9.65
N ARG A 305 16.13 -3.75 10.95
CA ARG A 305 17.12 -4.71 11.48
C ARG A 305 16.56 -6.11 11.70
N ALA A 306 15.24 -6.28 11.60
CA ALA A 306 14.56 -7.56 11.71
C ALA A 306 13.67 -7.74 10.47
N GLY A 307 13.88 -8.85 9.76
CA GLY A 307 13.10 -9.27 8.61
C GLY A 307 12.47 -10.64 8.82
N VAL A 308 11.48 -10.99 7.99
CA VAL A 308 10.88 -12.31 7.91
C VAL A 308 11.42 -13.02 6.68
N ALA A 309 12.05 -14.16 6.90
CA ALA A 309 12.48 -15.06 5.85
C ALA A 309 11.34 -16.04 5.53
N ILE A 310 10.93 -16.07 4.26
CA ILE A 310 9.85 -16.91 3.76
C ILE A 310 10.45 -17.94 2.79
N SER A 311 10.42 -19.22 3.18
CA SER A 311 10.93 -20.32 2.35
C SER A 311 9.84 -20.90 1.46
N THR A 312 10.10 -20.97 0.15
CA THR A 312 9.19 -21.56 -0.84
C THR A 312 9.34 -23.08 -0.88
N ALA A 313 8.32 -23.81 -1.34
CA ALA A 313 8.45 -25.25 -1.58
C ALA A 313 9.49 -25.59 -2.67
N SER A 314 9.88 -24.61 -3.49
CA SER A 314 10.97 -24.69 -4.47
C SER A 314 12.35 -24.35 -3.91
N GLY A 315 12.50 -24.18 -2.59
CA GLY A 315 13.78 -23.93 -1.93
C GLY A 315 14.34 -22.51 -2.07
N ARG A 316 13.53 -21.54 -2.53
CA ARG A 316 13.90 -20.12 -2.53
C ARG A 316 13.58 -19.50 -1.18
N THR A 317 14.36 -18.51 -0.76
CA THR A 317 14.09 -17.71 0.44
C THR A 317 13.82 -16.27 0.04
N ILE A 318 12.66 -15.74 0.43
CA ILE A 318 12.32 -14.31 0.32
C ILE A 318 12.55 -13.67 1.69
N VAL A 319 13.50 -12.75 1.78
CA VAL A 319 13.62 -11.88 2.96
C VAL A 319 12.77 -10.66 2.73
N SER A 320 11.92 -10.37 3.71
CA SER A 320 10.96 -9.27 3.68
C SER A 320 10.91 -8.58 5.03
N THR A 321 10.20 -7.45 5.12
CA THR A 321 9.95 -6.80 6.41
C THR A 321 8.53 -7.14 6.87
N ARG A 322 8.34 -7.30 8.20
CA ARG A 322 7.16 -7.95 8.83
C ARG A 322 5.77 -7.57 8.28
N GLU A 323 5.60 -6.34 7.78
CA GLU A 323 4.32 -5.82 7.27
C GLU A 323 4.31 -5.48 5.77
N HIS A 324 5.42 -5.03 5.15
CA HIS A 324 5.38 -4.41 3.81
C HIS A 324 5.26 -5.38 2.61
N VAL A 325 5.58 -6.68 2.76
CA VAL A 325 5.70 -7.60 1.61
C VAL A 325 4.98 -8.93 1.80
N HIS A 326 4.29 -9.15 2.92
CA HIS A 326 3.61 -10.43 3.18
C HIS A 326 2.54 -10.31 4.28
N PHE A 327 1.57 -11.24 4.26
CA PHE A 327 0.48 -11.29 5.23
C PHE A 327 0.83 -11.95 6.58
N ALA A 328 2.10 -12.25 6.90
CA ALA A 328 2.40 -13.07 8.08
C ALA A 328 2.26 -12.32 9.42
N GLY A 329 2.04 -11.00 9.39
CA GLY A 329 1.67 -10.21 10.57
C GLY A 329 0.22 -10.35 11.03
N PHE A 330 -0.56 -11.35 10.59
CA PHE A 330 -1.91 -11.71 11.09
C PHE A 330 -1.87 -12.68 12.31
N PRO A 331 -1.74 -12.19 13.55
CA PRO A 331 -2.41 -12.75 14.72
C PRO A 331 -3.66 -11.88 15.04
N GLU A 332 -4.71 -12.35 15.71
CA GLU A 332 -4.87 -13.58 16.48
C GLU A 332 -6.15 -14.31 16.06
N LEU A 333 -6.11 -15.63 15.99
CA LEU A 333 -7.26 -16.51 16.17
C LEU A 333 -6.81 -17.66 17.06
N GLU A 334 -7.75 -18.12 17.88
CA GLU A 334 -7.55 -18.79 19.17
C GLU A 334 -6.60 -20.00 19.10
N THR A 335 -5.93 -20.25 20.22
CA THR A 335 -5.06 -21.42 20.40
C THR A 335 -5.91 -22.69 20.54
N ASP A 336 -6.17 -23.37 19.44
CA ASP A 336 -6.53 -24.80 19.47
C ASP A 336 -5.34 -25.57 20.08
N ALA A 337 -5.52 -25.96 21.34
CA ALA A 337 -4.45 -26.47 22.22
C ALA A 337 -3.90 -27.87 21.86
N ASP A 338 -4.33 -28.46 20.73
CA ASP A 338 -3.98 -29.81 20.29
C ASP A 338 -3.09 -29.86 19.02
N SER A 339 -2.77 -28.72 18.40
CA SER A 339 -1.77 -28.69 17.31
C SER A 339 -0.33 -28.72 17.86
N LYS A 340 0.25 -29.91 17.99
CA LYS A 340 1.62 -30.10 18.52
C LYS A 340 2.74 -29.51 17.66
N ASP A 341 2.47 -29.20 16.41
CA ASP A 341 3.36 -28.47 15.51
C ASP A 341 2.64 -27.19 15.04
N GLY A 342 3.16 -26.03 15.42
CA GLY A 342 2.58 -24.71 15.10
C GLY A 342 2.73 -24.27 13.65
N GLU A 343 2.71 -25.20 12.69
CA GLU A 343 2.80 -24.91 11.26
C GLU A 343 1.46 -24.32 10.76
N ARG A 344 1.51 -23.12 10.15
CA ARG A 344 0.35 -22.48 9.50
C ARG A 344 0.63 -22.29 8.00
N GLU A 345 -0.20 -22.87 7.14
CA GLU A 345 -0.06 -22.75 5.69
C GLU A 345 -0.58 -21.39 5.19
N LEU A 346 0.28 -20.62 4.51
CA LEU A 346 -0.08 -19.37 3.84
C LEU A 346 0.34 -19.48 2.36
N VAL A 347 -0.62 -19.76 1.48
CA VAL A 347 -0.37 -19.94 0.04
C VAL A 347 -0.02 -18.58 -0.61
N VAL A 348 1.25 -18.21 -0.60
CA VAL A 348 1.80 -17.13 -1.44
C VAL A 348 2.02 -17.68 -2.84
N THR A 349 1.67 -16.92 -3.89
CA THR A 349 1.95 -17.30 -5.29
C THR A 349 2.96 -16.33 -5.91
N LEU A 350 4.15 -16.82 -6.21
CA LEU A 350 5.28 -15.98 -6.64
C LEU A 350 5.43 -16.03 -8.15
N CYS A 351 5.09 -14.92 -8.83
CA CYS A 351 5.30 -14.79 -10.26
C CYS A 351 6.78 -14.49 -10.57
N GLY A 352 7.50 -15.47 -11.11
CA GLY A 352 8.85 -15.27 -11.65
C GLY A 352 8.82 -14.58 -13.01
N GLY A 353 9.81 -13.71 -13.29
CA GLY A 353 9.91 -12.97 -14.55
C GLY A 353 10.33 -13.79 -15.79
N SER A 354 10.32 -15.12 -15.73
CA SER A 354 10.79 -16.01 -16.81
C SER A 354 9.64 -16.86 -17.37
N PRO A 355 9.52 -16.99 -18.72
CA PRO A 355 8.54 -17.89 -19.31
C PRO A 355 8.77 -19.33 -18.82
N GLY A 356 7.75 -19.92 -18.20
CA GLY A 356 7.79 -21.29 -17.68
C GLY A 356 8.04 -21.44 -16.17
N SER A 357 8.25 -20.37 -15.40
CA SER A 357 8.19 -20.49 -13.93
C SER A 357 6.73 -20.54 -13.46
N GLY A 358 6.20 -21.75 -13.27
CA GLY A 358 4.87 -21.98 -12.71
C GLY A 358 4.76 -21.67 -11.22
N LEU A 359 3.54 -21.69 -10.69
CA LEU A 359 3.20 -21.32 -9.33
C LEU A 359 4.03 -22.05 -8.27
N HIS A 360 4.82 -21.29 -7.51
CA HIS A 360 5.44 -21.79 -6.30
C HIS A 360 4.48 -21.59 -5.13
N ARG A 361 3.90 -22.68 -4.62
CA ARG A 361 3.30 -22.67 -3.28
C ARG A 361 4.41 -22.47 -2.25
N VAL A 362 4.10 -21.69 -1.23
CA VAL A 362 5.02 -21.28 -0.17
C VAL A 362 4.43 -21.68 1.17
N THR A 363 5.27 -22.14 2.10
CA THR A 363 4.86 -22.41 3.47
C THR A 363 5.60 -21.44 4.38
N VAL A 364 4.87 -20.49 4.96
CA VAL A 364 5.46 -19.52 5.88
C VAL A 364 5.67 -20.18 7.25
N ARG A 365 6.87 -20.74 7.45
CA ARG A 365 7.33 -21.14 8.78
C ARG A 365 7.77 -19.90 9.54
N GLY A 366 7.08 -19.59 10.63
CA GLY A 366 7.50 -18.52 11.55
C GLY A 366 8.84 -18.87 12.16
N HIS A 367 9.88 -18.07 11.87
CA HIS A 367 11.20 -18.20 12.48
C HIS A 367 11.57 -16.93 13.25
N ASP A 368 12.40 -17.13 14.26
CA ASP A 368 12.64 -16.22 15.37
C ASP A 368 13.41 -14.94 14.99
N LEU A 369 13.36 -13.96 15.89
CA LEU A 369 13.35 -12.53 15.56
C LEU A 369 14.73 -11.87 15.34
N ASP A 370 15.83 -12.62 15.47
CA ASP A 370 17.20 -12.08 15.56
C ASP A 370 18.14 -12.47 14.39
N GLY A 371 17.63 -13.12 13.34
CA GLY A 371 18.46 -13.84 12.36
C GLY A 371 19.05 -13.09 11.15
N VAL A 372 18.54 -11.91 10.76
CA VAL A 372 18.94 -11.27 9.48
C VAL A 372 19.32 -9.80 9.65
N GLN A 373 20.63 -9.54 9.69
CA GLN A 373 21.17 -8.18 9.70
C GLN A 373 21.26 -7.58 8.28
N GLY A 374 20.67 -6.39 8.11
CA GLY A 374 21.17 -5.37 7.19
C GLY A 374 20.63 -5.37 5.76
N ALA A 375 19.53 -4.64 5.56
CA ALA A 375 19.23 -3.99 4.28
C ALA A 375 18.65 -2.58 4.55
N GLU A 376 19.17 -1.56 3.87
CA GLU A 376 18.54 -0.24 3.80
C GLU A 376 17.80 -0.10 2.47
N ASN A 377 16.49 0.12 2.56
CA ASN A 377 15.63 0.33 1.40
C ASN A 377 15.28 1.82 1.26
N LEU A 378 15.39 2.34 0.04
CA LEU A 378 15.13 3.73 -0.31
C LEU A 378 14.07 3.78 -1.42
N GLY A 379 13.09 4.66 -1.26
CA GLY A 379 12.01 4.85 -2.24
C GLY A 379 11.94 6.31 -2.69
N ALA A 380 11.57 6.53 -3.95
CA ALA A 380 11.31 7.86 -4.50
C ALA A 380 10.06 7.82 -5.39
N SER A 381 8.99 8.49 -4.96
CA SER A 381 7.75 8.64 -5.73
C SER A 381 7.87 9.83 -6.70
N ALA A 382 7.33 9.72 -7.92
CA ALA A 382 7.43 10.80 -8.91
C ALA A 382 6.17 10.96 -9.78
N ASP A 383 5.80 12.21 -10.05
CA ASP A 383 4.61 12.56 -10.85
C ASP A 383 4.87 12.45 -12.36
N ALA A 384 4.12 11.56 -13.01
CA ALA A 384 4.16 11.32 -14.45
C ALA A 384 2.87 11.81 -15.15
N ALA A 385 2.96 12.98 -15.80
CA ALA A 385 1.89 13.57 -16.62
C ALA A 385 1.69 12.84 -17.97
N SER A 386 0.44 12.55 -18.34
CA SER A 386 0.09 11.81 -19.57
C SER A 386 0.08 12.71 -20.82
N ALA A 387 0.62 12.23 -21.94
CA ALA A 387 0.47 12.83 -23.26
C ALA A 387 0.35 11.75 -24.36
N ASN A 388 -0.62 11.91 -25.27
CA ASN A 388 -0.95 10.95 -26.33
C ASN A 388 0.02 11.00 -27.53
N GLY A 389 0.36 9.85 -28.11
CA GLY A 389 1.07 9.74 -29.40
C GLY A 389 1.33 8.29 -29.83
N ARG A 390 1.24 7.96 -31.13
CA ARG A 390 1.37 6.59 -31.68
C ARG A 390 2.78 6.31 -32.25
N THR A 391 3.02 5.02 -32.56
CA THR A 391 4.11 4.41 -33.38
C THR A 391 5.42 4.03 -32.67
N ALA A 392 6.20 3.13 -33.29
CA ALA A 392 6.96 2.06 -32.60
C ALA A 392 8.35 1.73 -33.22
N VAL A 393 9.04 0.74 -32.60
CA VAL A 393 10.22 -0.06 -33.03
C VAL A 393 11.53 0.16 -32.21
N LYS A 394 12.33 -0.92 -32.04
CA LYS A 394 13.52 -1.10 -31.17
C LYS A 394 14.82 -1.39 -32.02
N PRO A 395 15.99 -1.85 -31.48
CA PRO A 395 17.07 -1.13 -30.77
C PRO A 395 18.51 -1.62 -31.17
N SER A 396 19.55 -1.23 -30.39
CA SER A 396 20.80 -1.97 -30.03
C SER A 396 21.94 -0.97 -29.71
N ASP A 397 22.90 -1.14 -28.81
CA ASP A 397 23.09 -2.05 -27.65
C ASP A 397 24.06 -1.36 -26.67
N GLU A 398 23.74 -1.25 -25.38
CA GLU A 398 24.70 -0.97 -24.28
C GLU A 398 24.05 -1.22 -22.90
N LEU A 399 24.86 -1.55 -21.88
CA LEU A 399 24.38 -2.04 -20.57
C LEU A 399 23.53 -1.00 -19.80
N SER A 400 22.24 -1.28 -19.70
CA SER A 400 21.23 -0.45 -19.03
C SER A 400 20.05 -1.33 -18.54
N LEU A 401 19.30 -0.88 -17.53
CA LEU A 401 18.11 -1.58 -17.05
C LEU A 401 16.98 -1.49 -18.09
N GLY A 402 16.79 -2.55 -18.86
CA GLY A 402 15.73 -2.70 -19.87
C GLY A 402 15.99 -3.91 -20.78
N PHE A 403 14.96 -4.41 -21.48
CA PHE A 403 15.09 -5.57 -22.38
C PHE A 403 14.60 -5.30 -23.82
N SER A 404 15.40 -5.75 -24.81
CA SER A 404 15.61 -5.13 -26.14
C SER A 404 14.93 -5.88 -27.33
N GLY A 405 15.59 -5.99 -28.51
CA GLY A 405 15.02 -6.40 -29.82
C GLY A 405 16.02 -6.24 -31.00
N ALA A 406 15.56 -6.14 -32.26
CA ALA A 406 16.34 -5.78 -33.49
C ALA A 406 15.38 -5.52 -34.71
N ARG A 407 15.74 -5.03 -35.92
CA ARG A 407 16.72 -4.03 -36.49
C ARG A 407 16.41 -3.81 -38.01
N SER A 408 16.57 -2.57 -38.55
CA SER A 408 16.70 -2.13 -39.98
C SER A 408 15.68 -2.61 -41.06
N THR A 409 15.27 -1.82 -42.05
CA THR A 409 15.78 -0.55 -42.63
C THR A 409 14.71 0.53 -42.72
#